data_AF-A0A950YYA2-F1
#
_entry.id   AF-A0A950YYA2-F1
#
_cell.length_a   1.000
_cell.length_b   1.000
_cell.length_c   1.000
_cell.angle_alpha   90.00
_cell.angle_beta   90.00
_cell.angle_gamma   90.00
#
_symmetry.space_group_name_H-M   'P 1'
#
loop_
_entity.id
_entity.type
_entity.pdbx_description
1 polymer ?
#
loop_
_entity_poly.entity_id
_entity_poly.type
_entity_poly.pdbx_seq_one_letter_code
_entity_poly.pdbx_strand_id
1 'polypeptide(L)'
;LEDMVPWQYPDLVKEIKQAVDIPLATGEDIYLKEGFIRLAENHVVDILHPDLATSGGILETKKIGDAIEAYGIPMAMHFAGSPVSCMANVHCAAATNNFLVLENHSVDVPWWSDLVEGVEKPIVNHGFVTVPDGPGLGVTLNEEVVKQHLLEPGYFEPTPEWDKERSHDRLWSRRRFTRPAIG
;
A
#
# COMPACT_ATOMS: atom_id res chain seq x y z
N LEU A 1 -8.92 12.66 -7.97
CA LEU A 1 -7.75 12.47 -8.86
C LEU A 1 -6.63 11.97 -7.99
N GLU A 2 -5.87 11.01 -8.49
CA GLU A 2 -4.83 10.31 -7.74
C GLU A 2 -3.50 10.48 -8.49
N ASP A 3 -2.43 10.78 -7.76
CA ASP A 3 -1.04 10.74 -8.25
C ASP A 3 -0.76 11.50 -9.56
N MET A 4 -1.30 12.71 -9.67
CA MET A 4 -1.12 13.56 -10.86
C MET A 4 0.32 14.07 -11.04
N VAL A 5 1.04 14.26 -9.94
CA VAL A 5 2.45 14.68 -9.89
C VAL A 5 3.13 14.02 -8.68
N PRO A 6 4.46 13.85 -8.69
CA PRO A 6 5.15 13.22 -7.57
C PRO A 6 4.93 13.99 -6.26
N TRP A 7 4.54 13.27 -5.19
CA TRP A 7 4.20 13.84 -3.88
C TRP A 7 5.35 14.61 -3.23
N GLN A 8 6.59 14.38 -3.66
CA GLN A 8 7.78 15.09 -3.17
C GLN A 8 7.73 16.59 -3.52
N TYR A 9 6.91 16.99 -4.51
CA TYR A 9 6.69 18.36 -4.97
C TYR A 9 5.32 18.92 -4.54
N PRO A 10 5.11 19.21 -3.23
CA PRO A 10 3.80 19.63 -2.72
C PRO A 10 3.29 20.95 -3.34
N ASP A 11 4.19 21.83 -3.79
CA ASP A 11 3.80 23.08 -4.45
C ASP A 11 3.08 22.81 -5.78
N LEU A 12 3.49 21.79 -6.54
CA LEU A 12 2.82 21.38 -7.78
C LEU A 12 1.46 20.73 -7.49
N VAL A 13 1.38 19.89 -6.44
CA VAL A 13 0.11 19.31 -6.00
C VAL A 13 -0.86 20.42 -5.59
N LYS A 14 -0.36 21.45 -4.88
CA LYS A 14 -1.15 22.60 -4.45
C LYS A 14 -1.65 23.45 -5.62
N GLU A 15 -0.83 23.65 -6.65
CA GLU A 15 -1.25 24.34 -7.88
C GLU A 15 -2.44 23.62 -8.53
N ILE A 16 -2.38 22.29 -8.63
CA ILE A 16 -3.49 21.46 -9.14
C ILE A 16 -4.72 21.61 -8.24
N LYS A 17 -4.55 21.47 -6.92
CA LYS A 17 -5.65 21.58 -5.93
C LYS A 17 -6.38 22.92 -6.03
N GLN A 18 -5.65 24.01 -6.31
CA GLN A 18 -6.23 25.35 -6.46
C GLN A 18 -6.92 25.56 -7.82
N ALA A 19 -6.61 24.72 -8.81
CA ALA A 19 -7.13 24.84 -10.17
C ALA A 19 -8.35 23.96 -10.45
N VAL A 20 -8.69 23.01 -9.57
CA VAL A 20 -9.79 22.06 -9.79
C VAL A 20 -10.70 21.92 -8.56
N ASP A 21 -11.97 21.61 -8.80
CA ASP A 21 -12.97 21.31 -7.75
C ASP A 21 -13.08 19.79 -7.46
N ILE A 22 -12.10 18.99 -7.88
CA ILE A 22 -12.08 17.54 -7.74
C ILE A 22 -11.14 17.17 -6.57
N PRO A 23 -11.55 16.34 -5.60
CA PRO A 23 -10.69 15.89 -4.52
C PRO A 23 -9.39 15.25 -5.01
N LEU A 24 -8.27 15.60 -4.39
CA LEU A 24 -6.96 15.01 -4.68
C LEU A 24 -6.55 13.97 -3.63
N ALA A 25 -5.95 12.87 -4.11
CA ALA A 25 -5.38 11.81 -3.30
C ALA A 25 -3.93 11.52 -3.72
N THR A 26 -3.11 11.09 -2.75
CA THR A 26 -1.77 10.53 -3.00
C THR A 26 -1.31 9.69 -1.80
N GLY A 27 -0.34 8.80 -1.99
CA GLY A 27 0.32 8.13 -0.87
C GLY A 27 0.82 6.69 -1.05
N GLU A 28 0.50 6.01 -2.16
CA GLU A 28 0.78 4.57 -2.35
C GLU A 28 2.27 4.25 -2.24
N ASP A 29 3.12 5.16 -2.70
CA ASP A 29 4.56 5.02 -2.80
C ASP A 29 5.33 5.70 -1.65
N ILE A 30 4.63 6.19 -0.61
CA ILE A 30 5.24 6.87 0.53
C ILE A 30 5.60 5.88 1.64
N TYR A 31 6.89 5.79 1.96
CA TYR A 31 7.39 4.99 3.08
C TYR A 31 7.46 5.82 4.38
N LEU A 32 6.92 5.26 5.47
CA LEU A 32 6.83 5.85 6.81
C LEU A 32 5.99 7.15 6.87
N LYS A 33 5.62 7.54 8.10
CA LYS A 33 4.66 8.64 8.33
C LYS A 33 5.15 10.04 7.99
N GLU A 34 6.46 10.28 7.88
CA GLU A 34 7.03 11.63 7.78
C GLU A 34 6.57 12.33 6.48
N GLY A 35 6.47 11.60 5.37
CA GLY A 35 5.94 12.13 4.11
C GLY A 35 4.46 12.53 4.22
N PHE A 36 3.66 11.67 4.84
CA PHE A 36 2.22 11.92 5.05
C PHE A 36 1.97 13.15 5.93
N ILE A 37 2.71 13.29 7.04
CA ILE A 37 2.60 14.46 7.93
C ILE A 37 2.90 15.75 7.17
N ARG A 38 3.97 15.76 6.35
CA ARG A 38 4.33 16.94 5.54
C ARG A 38 3.19 17.32 4.58
N LEU A 39 2.58 16.36 3.91
CA LEU A 39 1.46 16.63 2.99
C LEU A 39 0.23 17.14 3.75
N ALA A 40 -0.04 16.55 4.92
CA ALA A 40 -1.16 16.92 5.77
C ALA A 40 -1.05 18.34 6.33
N GLU A 41 0.10 18.68 6.90
CA GLU A 41 0.41 20.02 7.41
C GLU A 41 0.22 21.12 6.37
N ASN A 42 0.54 20.83 5.10
CA ASN A 42 0.43 21.78 4.00
C ASN A 42 -0.96 21.76 3.31
N HIS A 43 -1.84 20.84 3.69
CA HIS A 43 -3.18 20.65 3.10
C HIS A 43 -3.17 20.59 1.57
N VAL A 44 -2.17 19.93 0.98
CA VAL A 44 -2.01 19.87 -0.49
C VAL A 44 -2.85 18.77 -1.13
N VAL A 45 -3.42 17.85 -0.35
CA VAL A 45 -4.37 16.83 -0.80
C VAL A 45 -5.63 16.86 0.05
N ASP A 46 -6.67 16.17 -0.39
CA ASP A 46 -7.95 16.01 0.32
C ASP A 46 -8.05 14.67 1.03
N ILE A 47 -7.37 13.65 0.50
CA ILE A 47 -7.32 12.29 1.02
C ILE A 47 -5.86 11.83 1.01
N LEU A 48 -5.42 11.16 2.07
CA LEU A 48 -4.13 10.47 2.06
C LEU A 48 -4.35 8.97 1.95
N HIS A 49 -3.51 8.34 1.13
CA HIS A 49 -3.74 6.98 0.66
C HIS A 49 -2.52 6.08 0.94
N PRO A 50 -2.25 5.71 2.21
CA PRO A 50 -1.13 4.82 2.50
C PRO A 50 -1.42 3.39 2.02
N ASP A 51 -0.41 2.73 1.46
CA ASP A 51 -0.41 1.28 1.29
C ASP A 51 0.20 0.61 2.53
N LEU A 52 -0.53 -0.29 3.17
CA LEU A 52 -0.07 -0.95 4.39
C LEU A 52 1.17 -1.83 4.19
N ALA A 53 1.27 -2.53 3.06
CA ALA A 53 2.36 -3.43 2.73
C ALA A 53 3.66 -2.69 2.37
N THR A 54 3.58 -1.45 1.89
CA THR A 54 4.76 -0.65 1.51
C THR A 54 5.11 0.44 2.53
N SER A 55 4.14 1.04 3.23
CA SER A 55 4.36 2.19 4.12
C SER A 55 5.03 1.84 5.46
N GLY A 56 5.12 0.56 5.82
CA GLY A 56 5.76 0.07 7.05
C GLY A 56 4.94 -0.92 7.88
N GLY A 57 3.89 -1.51 7.29
CA GLY A 57 3.05 -2.52 7.96
C GLY A 57 1.95 -1.92 8.82
N ILE A 58 1.23 -2.80 9.53
CA ILE A 58 0.05 -2.44 10.35
C ILE A 58 0.34 -1.30 11.31
N LEU A 59 1.47 -1.37 12.04
CA LEU A 59 1.79 -0.39 13.07
C LEU A 59 2.08 0.98 12.48
N GLU A 60 2.88 1.07 11.41
CA GLU A 60 3.22 2.37 10.83
C GLU A 60 2.02 2.99 10.10
N THR A 61 1.23 2.17 9.40
CA THR A 61 -0.02 2.62 8.74
C THR A 61 -1.02 3.18 9.76
N LYS A 62 -1.16 2.53 10.92
CA LYS A 62 -1.99 3.04 12.00
C LYS A 62 -1.51 4.39 12.52
N LYS A 63 -0.18 4.56 12.71
CA LYS A 63 0.39 5.85 13.10
C LYS A 63 0.18 6.93 12.05
N ILE A 64 0.22 6.56 10.76
CA ILE A 64 -0.10 7.48 9.66
C ILE A 64 -1.53 7.99 9.84
N GLY A 65 -2.51 7.09 9.97
CA GLY A 65 -3.90 7.43 10.21
C GLY A 65 -4.10 8.39 11.38
N ASP A 66 -3.52 8.05 12.55
CA ASP A 66 -3.60 8.87 13.77
C ASP A 66 -2.93 10.25 13.60
N ALA A 67 -1.81 10.32 12.88
CA ALA A 67 -1.10 11.57 12.67
C ALA A 67 -1.87 12.51 11.74
N ILE A 68 -2.46 11.99 10.68
CA ILE A 68 -3.16 12.81 9.68
C ILE A 68 -4.58 13.19 10.13
N GLU A 69 -5.17 12.41 11.06
CA GLU A 69 -6.45 12.73 11.70
C GLU A 69 -6.42 14.10 12.38
N ALA A 70 -5.30 14.46 13.02
CA ALA A 70 -5.11 15.76 13.66
C ALA A 70 -5.22 16.95 12.68
N TYR A 71 -5.06 16.70 11.37
CA TYR A 71 -5.21 17.68 10.31
C TYR A 71 -6.57 17.58 9.60
N GLY A 72 -7.48 16.74 10.08
CA GLY A 72 -8.81 16.55 9.50
C GLY A 72 -8.78 15.86 8.12
N ILE A 73 -7.73 15.10 7.82
CA ILE A 73 -7.60 14.41 6.53
C ILE A 73 -8.11 12.96 6.66
N PRO A 74 -9.08 12.54 5.84
CA PRO A 74 -9.50 11.14 5.76
C PRO A 74 -8.42 10.25 5.13
N MET A 75 -8.40 8.99 5.55
CA MET A 75 -7.48 7.97 5.07
C MET A 75 -8.21 6.97 4.17
N ALA A 76 -7.83 6.88 2.90
CA ALA A 76 -8.29 5.84 1.98
C ALA A 76 -7.15 4.86 1.73
N MET A 77 -7.22 3.63 2.24
CA MET A 77 -6.08 2.72 2.19
C MET A 77 -5.90 2.13 0.79
N HIS A 78 -4.72 2.32 0.20
CA HIS A 78 -4.30 1.63 -1.02
C HIS A 78 -4.12 0.14 -0.73
N PHE A 79 -4.57 -0.71 -1.64
CA PHE A 79 -4.39 -2.14 -1.49
C PHE A 79 -4.45 -2.91 -2.82
N ALA A 80 -3.29 -3.45 -3.18
CA ALA A 80 -3.13 -4.47 -4.21
C ALA A 80 -2.36 -5.67 -3.64
N GLY A 81 -3.05 -6.72 -3.20
CA GLY A 81 -2.39 -7.89 -2.62
C GLY A 81 -3.29 -9.10 -2.41
N SER A 82 -2.75 -10.10 -1.70
CA SER A 82 -3.46 -11.32 -1.34
C SER A 82 -4.43 -11.11 -0.17
N PRO A 83 -5.34 -12.06 0.12
CA PRO A 83 -6.25 -11.94 1.26
C PRO A 83 -5.56 -11.80 2.61
N VAL A 84 -4.32 -12.28 2.75
CA VAL A 84 -3.53 -12.11 3.98
C VAL A 84 -3.28 -10.62 4.25
N SER A 85 -2.82 -9.89 3.23
CA SER A 85 -2.61 -8.44 3.34
C SER A 85 -3.94 -7.68 3.39
N CYS A 86 -5.00 -8.20 2.75
CA CYS A 86 -6.36 -7.65 2.90
C CYS A 86 -6.82 -7.68 4.35
N MET A 87 -6.69 -8.81 5.05
CA MET A 87 -7.09 -8.91 6.46
C MET A 87 -6.26 -7.99 7.37
N ALA A 88 -4.96 -7.83 7.09
CA ALA A 88 -4.13 -6.85 7.79
C ALA A 88 -4.66 -5.41 7.59
N ASN A 89 -5.06 -5.06 6.38
CA ASN A 89 -5.71 -3.79 6.08
C ASN A 89 -7.05 -3.65 6.79
N VAL A 90 -7.91 -4.68 6.80
CA VAL A 90 -9.21 -4.66 7.48
C VAL A 90 -9.06 -4.41 8.98
N HIS A 91 -8.11 -5.06 9.65
CA HIS A 91 -7.84 -4.78 11.06
C HIS A 91 -7.29 -3.37 11.29
N CYS A 92 -6.41 -2.88 10.42
CA CYS A 92 -5.88 -1.52 10.52
C CYS A 92 -6.97 -0.47 10.30
N ALA A 93 -7.83 -0.65 9.28
CA ALA A 93 -8.98 0.19 8.99
C ALA A 93 -9.96 0.23 10.16
N ALA A 94 -10.32 -0.94 10.72
CA ALA A 94 -11.23 -1.05 11.87
C ALA A 94 -10.71 -0.32 13.13
N ALA A 95 -9.39 -0.21 13.27
CA ALA A 95 -8.76 0.49 14.38
C ALA A 95 -8.60 2.01 14.13
N THR A 96 -8.78 2.50 12.89
CA THR A 96 -8.42 3.86 12.48
C THR A 96 -9.66 4.74 12.33
N ASN A 97 -9.73 5.85 13.08
CA ASN A 97 -10.95 6.65 13.19
C ASN A 97 -11.31 7.44 11.93
N ASN A 98 -10.30 7.95 11.22
CA ASN A 98 -10.45 8.71 9.97
C ASN A 98 -10.43 7.82 8.72
N PHE A 99 -10.61 6.50 8.86
CA PHE A 99 -10.73 5.59 7.72
C PHE A 99 -11.95 5.93 6.85
N LEU A 100 -11.75 5.96 5.54
CA LEU A 100 -12.79 6.25 4.56
C LEU A 100 -13.20 5.00 3.77
N VAL A 101 -12.23 4.40 3.06
CA VAL A 101 -12.41 3.22 2.21
C VAL A 101 -11.10 2.44 2.12
N LEU A 102 -11.20 1.15 1.84
CA LEU A 102 -10.09 0.25 1.56
C LEU A 102 -10.26 -0.23 0.12
N GLU A 103 -9.25 0.00 -0.70
CA GLU A 103 -9.22 -0.51 -2.07
C GLU A 103 -9.23 -2.05 -2.08
N ASN A 104 -9.70 -2.66 -3.17
CA ASN A 104 -9.41 -4.06 -3.46
C ASN A 104 -9.24 -4.27 -4.97
N HIS A 105 -8.01 -4.59 -5.38
CA HIS A 105 -7.67 -4.78 -6.80
C HIS A 105 -8.04 -6.18 -7.36
N SER A 106 -8.35 -7.16 -6.51
CA SER A 106 -8.50 -8.57 -6.93
C SER A 106 -9.94 -9.00 -7.24
N VAL A 107 -10.82 -8.06 -7.61
CA VAL A 107 -12.25 -8.32 -7.86
C VAL A 107 -12.52 -9.30 -9.01
N ASP A 108 -11.62 -9.38 -9.98
CA ASP A 108 -11.75 -10.25 -11.18
C ASP A 108 -10.95 -11.56 -11.06
N VAL A 109 -10.44 -11.89 -9.85
CA VAL A 109 -9.65 -13.10 -9.60
C VAL A 109 -10.51 -14.10 -8.82
N PRO A 110 -11.16 -15.08 -9.48
CA PRO A 110 -12.20 -15.91 -8.86
C PRO A 110 -11.68 -16.80 -7.72
N TRP A 111 -10.40 -17.17 -7.77
CA TRP A 111 -9.72 -18.00 -6.76
C TRP A 111 -9.06 -17.18 -5.65
N TRP A 112 -9.13 -15.84 -5.67
CA TRP A 112 -8.42 -14.99 -4.71
C TRP A 112 -8.86 -15.27 -3.27
N SER A 113 -10.18 -15.39 -3.03
CA SER A 113 -10.69 -15.70 -1.69
C SER A 113 -10.30 -17.10 -1.21
N ASP A 114 -9.99 -18.01 -2.12
CA ASP A 114 -9.61 -19.39 -1.79
C ASP A 114 -8.15 -19.56 -1.38
N LEU A 115 -7.34 -18.50 -1.50
CA LEU A 115 -5.97 -18.49 -0.98
C LEU A 115 -5.92 -18.60 0.56
N VAL A 116 -7.04 -18.34 1.25
CA VAL A 116 -7.14 -18.42 2.70
C VAL A 116 -8.40 -19.15 3.16
N GLU A 117 -8.34 -19.65 4.39
CA GLU A 117 -9.44 -20.23 5.15
C GLU A 117 -9.66 -19.46 6.45
N GLY A 118 -10.80 -19.68 7.12
CA GLY A 118 -11.12 -19.09 8.44
C GLY A 118 -12.05 -17.88 8.40
N VAL A 119 -12.42 -17.42 7.20
CA VAL A 119 -13.37 -16.32 6.98
C VAL A 119 -14.51 -16.75 6.05
N GLU A 120 -15.64 -16.07 6.14
CA GLU A 120 -16.77 -16.28 5.24
C GLU A 120 -16.38 -15.88 3.81
N LYS A 121 -16.88 -16.64 2.82
CA LYS A 121 -16.64 -16.42 1.40
C LYS A 121 -17.96 -16.04 0.70
N PRO A 122 -17.95 -15.10 -0.26
CA PRO A 122 -16.81 -14.31 -0.71
C PRO A 122 -16.33 -13.32 0.36
N ILE A 123 -15.02 -13.09 0.45
CA ILE A 123 -14.44 -12.17 1.44
C ILE A 123 -15.01 -10.75 1.29
N VAL A 124 -15.14 -10.29 0.04
CA VAL A 124 -15.85 -9.06 -0.30
C VAL A 124 -17.29 -9.40 -0.63
N ASN A 125 -18.22 -8.92 0.19
CA ASN A 125 -19.65 -9.14 0.02
C ASN A 125 -20.38 -7.80 -0.03
N HIS A 126 -21.07 -7.51 -1.14
CA HIS A 126 -21.78 -6.24 -1.38
C HIS A 126 -20.93 -4.96 -1.12
N GLY A 127 -19.63 -5.02 -1.41
CA GLY A 127 -18.71 -3.89 -1.21
C GLY A 127 -18.16 -3.76 0.21
N PHE A 128 -18.41 -4.73 1.09
CA PHE A 128 -17.94 -4.77 2.47
C PHE A 128 -17.10 -6.02 2.74
N VAL A 129 -16.18 -5.90 3.70
CA VAL A 129 -15.43 -7.03 4.27
C VAL A 129 -15.71 -7.05 5.76
N THR A 130 -16.13 -8.20 6.29
CA THR A 130 -16.37 -8.37 7.72
C THR A 130 -15.04 -8.53 8.45
N VAL A 131 -14.84 -7.76 9.53
CA VAL A 131 -13.66 -7.91 10.41
C VAL A 131 -13.72 -9.29 11.09
N PRO A 132 -12.69 -10.15 10.96
CA PRO A 132 -12.70 -11.45 11.60
C PRO A 132 -12.58 -11.35 13.13
N ASP A 133 -13.30 -12.23 13.86
CA ASP A 133 -13.22 -12.36 15.33
C ASP A 133 -12.13 -13.36 15.79
N GLY A 134 -11.52 -14.09 14.86
CA GLY A 134 -10.46 -15.05 15.14
C GLY A 134 -9.15 -14.39 15.59
N PRO A 135 -8.24 -15.14 16.23
CA PRO A 135 -6.95 -14.60 16.65
C PRO A 135 -6.07 -14.20 15.46
N GLY A 136 -5.18 -13.23 15.69
CA GLY A 136 -4.24 -12.76 14.66
C GLY A 136 -4.97 -12.00 13.55
N LEU A 137 -4.72 -12.39 12.29
CA LEU A 137 -5.42 -11.86 11.11
C LEU A 137 -6.75 -12.57 10.82
N GLY A 138 -7.15 -13.54 11.66
CA GLY A 138 -8.38 -14.31 11.47
C GLY A 138 -8.37 -15.28 10.29
N VAL A 139 -7.24 -15.46 9.61
CA VAL A 139 -7.10 -16.35 8.44
C VAL A 139 -5.94 -17.33 8.58
N THR A 140 -6.06 -18.46 7.89
CA THR A 140 -4.98 -19.43 7.68
C THR A 140 -4.74 -19.57 6.18
N LEU A 141 -3.49 -19.76 5.77
CA LEU A 141 -3.14 -19.91 4.35
C LEU A 141 -3.63 -21.28 3.82
N ASN A 142 -4.32 -21.28 2.67
CA ASN A 142 -4.62 -22.49 1.94
C ASN A 142 -3.44 -22.84 1.02
N GLU A 143 -2.49 -23.63 1.52
CA GLU A 143 -1.27 -23.94 0.77
C GLU A 143 -1.53 -24.62 -0.58
N GLU A 144 -2.57 -25.44 -0.67
CA GLU A 144 -2.89 -26.17 -1.90
C GLU A 144 -3.31 -25.22 -3.02
N VAL A 145 -4.17 -24.24 -2.71
CA VAL A 145 -4.59 -23.22 -3.67
C VAL A 145 -3.42 -22.29 -4.01
N VAL A 146 -2.61 -21.90 -3.01
CA VAL A 146 -1.43 -21.07 -3.27
C VAL A 146 -0.47 -21.75 -4.24
N LYS A 147 -0.16 -23.04 -4.04
CA LYS A 147 0.74 -23.82 -4.92
C LYS A 147 0.20 -23.96 -6.35
N GLN A 148 -1.13 -23.95 -6.54
CA GLN A 148 -1.76 -24.00 -7.86
C GLN A 148 -1.64 -22.68 -8.64
N HIS A 149 -1.41 -21.55 -7.95
CA HIS A 149 -1.46 -20.21 -8.53
C HIS A 149 -0.13 -19.43 -8.40
N LEU A 150 0.98 -20.14 -8.25
CA LEU A 150 2.31 -19.53 -8.25
C LEU A 150 2.63 -18.94 -9.63
N LEU A 151 3.11 -17.70 -9.67
CA LEU A 151 3.56 -17.05 -10.90
C LEU A 151 4.83 -17.72 -11.45
N GLU A 152 5.76 -18.02 -10.54
CA GLU A 152 6.99 -18.74 -10.82
C GLU A 152 7.04 -20.02 -9.98
N PRO A 153 7.62 -21.13 -10.48
CA PRO A 153 7.77 -22.35 -9.70
C PRO A 153 8.60 -22.13 -8.43
N GLY A 154 8.22 -22.81 -7.34
CA GLY A 154 8.90 -22.72 -6.04
C GLY A 154 7.96 -22.23 -4.95
N TYR A 155 8.04 -22.83 -3.75
CA TYR A 155 7.16 -22.48 -2.64
C TYR A 155 7.99 -22.23 -1.39
N PHE A 156 8.29 -20.95 -1.13
CA PHE A 156 9.20 -20.51 -0.06
C PHE A 156 10.58 -21.17 -0.12
N GLU A 157 11.05 -21.52 -1.33
CA GLU A 157 12.39 -22.04 -1.52
C GLU A 157 13.45 -20.96 -1.22
N PRO A 158 14.65 -21.33 -0.75
CA PRO A 158 15.75 -20.38 -0.61
C PRO A 158 16.07 -19.73 -1.95
N THR A 159 16.38 -18.43 -1.93
CA THR A 159 16.67 -17.63 -3.13
C THR A 159 18.12 -17.08 -3.14
N PRO A 160 19.16 -17.93 -3.02
CA PRO A 160 20.56 -17.51 -2.85
C PRO A 160 21.17 -16.81 -4.08
N GLU A 161 20.51 -16.88 -5.24
CA GLU A 161 20.87 -16.14 -6.44
C GLU A 161 20.84 -14.61 -6.19
N TRP A 162 19.94 -14.14 -5.33
CA TRP A 162 19.81 -12.72 -4.99
C TRP A 162 20.83 -12.26 -3.93
N ASP A 163 21.48 -13.16 -3.20
CA ASP A 163 22.50 -12.81 -2.18
C ASP A 163 23.68 -12.03 -2.77
N LYS A 164 23.91 -12.20 -4.08
CA LYS A 164 25.03 -11.61 -4.81
C LYS A 164 24.60 -10.48 -5.74
N GLU A 165 23.30 -10.32 -5.97
CA GLU A 165 22.78 -9.27 -6.82
C GLU A 165 22.72 -7.97 -6.02
N ARG A 166 23.59 -7.03 -6.37
CA ARG A 166 23.49 -5.68 -5.85
C ARG A 166 22.47 -4.92 -6.69
N SER A 167 21.33 -4.58 -6.09
CA SER A 167 20.44 -3.58 -6.67
C SER A 167 21.29 -2.35 -7.01
N HIS A 168 21.18 -1.88 -8.25
CA HIS A 168 21.81 -0.64 -8.68
C HIS A 168 20.98 0.56 -8.19
N ASP A 169 20.57 0.53 -6.92
CA ASP A 169 19.82 1.60 -6.28
C ASP A 169 20.76 2.79 -6.12
N ARG A 170 20.75 3.61 -7.16
CA ARG A 170 21.39 4.92 -7.17
C ARG A 170 20.28 5.93 -6.97
N LEU A 171 20.56 6.91 -6.12
CA LEU A 171 19.65 8.04 -5.88
C LEU A 171 19.20 8.73 -7.19
N TRP A 172 19.99 8.64 -8.26
CA TRP A 172 19.70 9.22 -9.59
C TRP A 172 20.24 8.37 -10.74
N SER A 173 19.49 8.31 -11.85
CA SER A 173 19.71 7.51 -13.07
C SER A 173 20.88 7.95 -13.97
N ARG A 174 22.00 8.45 -13.42
CA ARG A 174 23.18 8.79 -14.23
C ARG A 174 24.29 7.74 -14.10
N ARG A 175 24.67 7.14 -15.23
CA ARG A 175 25.95 6.42 -15.35
C ARG A 175 27.08 7.43 -15.14
N ARG A 176 28.01 7.16 -14.21
CA ARG A 176 29.34 7.79 -14.27
C ARG A 176 29.96 7.35 -15.60
N PHE A 177 30.01 8.24 -16.57
CA PHE A 177 30.95 8.09 -17.68
C PHE A 177 32.34 8.25 -17.07
N THR A 178 33.01 7.14 -16.80
CA THR A 178 34.45 7.15 -16.64
C THR A 178 35.03 7.56 -17.98
N ARG A 179 35.45 8.83 -18.10
CA ARG A 179 36.32 9.26 -19.19
C ARG A 179 37.55 8.35 -19.17
N PRO A 180 37.97 7.73 -20.30
CA PRO A 180 39.28 7.12 -20.36
C PRO A 180 40.32 8.21 -20.08
N ALA A 181 41.31 7.89 -19.26
CA ALA A 181 42.48 8.75 -19.13
C ALA A 181 43.07 8.97 -20.52
N ILE A 182 43.16 10.23 -20.93
CA ILE A 182 43.98 10.68 -22.04
C ILE A 182 45.42 10.24 -21.76
N GLY A 183 45.93 9.34 -22.61
CA GLY A 183 47.35 9.02 -22.78
C GLY A 183 47.77 9.45 -24.16
#